data_AF-A0A351T297-F1
#
_entry.id   AF-A0A351T297-F1
#
_cell.length_a   1.000
_cell.length_b   1.000
_cell.length_c   1.000
_cell.angle_alpha   90.00
_cell.angle_beta   90.00
_cell.angle_gamma   90.00
#
_symmetry.space_group_name_H-M   'P 1'
#
loop_
_entity.id
_entity.type
_entity.pdbx_description
1 polymer ?
#
loop_
_entity_poly.entity_id
_entity_poly.type
_entity_poly.pdbx_seq_one_letter_code
_entity_poly.pdbx_strand_id
1 'polypeptide(L)' 'MSIRGKAYIAGIYEHPTRLALGKTLPQLHAELAKGALEDAGLTKDDVDAY' A
#
# COMPACT_ATOMS: atom_id res chain seq x y z
N MET A 1 -10.81 15.40 22.83
CA MET A 1 -9.52 15.34 22.10
C MET A 1 -9.79 15.38 20.60
N SER A 2 -8.96 16.07 19.81
CA SER A 2 -9.08 16.10 18.35
C SER A 2 -8.10 15.13 17.69
N ILE A 3 -8.49 14.54 16.56
CA ILE A 3 -7.66 13.64 15.75
C ILE A 3 -6.76 14.39 14.74
N ARG A 4 -6.88 15.72 14.65
CA ARG A 4 -6.09 16.53 13.71
C ARG A 4 -4.59 16.38 14.00
N GLY A 5 -3.81 16.03 12.99
CA GLY A 5 -2.35 15.86 13.08
C GLY A 5 -1.90 14.63 13.88
N LYS A 6 -2.74 13.59 13.98
CA LYS A 6 -2.40 12.35 14.70
C LYS A 6 -2.06 11.16 13.81
N ALA A 7 -2.31 11.25 12.50
CA ALA A 7 -1.99 10.22 11.53
C ALA A 7 -1.36 10.87 10.28
N TYR A 8 -0.47 10.13 9.65
CA TYR A 8 0.32 10.57 8.49
C TYR A 8 0.38 9.44 7.47
N ILE A 9 0.54 9.79 6.20
CA ILE A 9 0.80 8.83 5.12
C ILE A 9 2.31 8.63 5.08
N ALA A 10 2.76 7.40 5.36
CA ALA A 10 4.18 7.07 5.40
C ALA A 10 4.72 6.52 4.07
N GLY A 11 3.86 5.96 3.22
CA GLY A 11 4.26 5.46 1.91
C GLY A 11 3.11 5.40 0.92
N ILE A 12 3.43 5.56 -0.35
CA ILE A 12 2.50 5.52 -1.49
C ILE A 12 3.12 4.78 -2.66
N TYR A 13 2.28 4.12 -3.46
CA TYR A 13 2.76 3.49 -4.69
C TYR A 13 1.62 3.37 -5.71
N GLU A 14 1.94 3.65 -6.97
CA GLU A 14 1.06 3.45 -8.11
C GLU A 14 1.55 2.26 -8.94
N HIS A 15 0.63 1.35 -9.28
CA HIS A 15 0.97 0.22 -10.13
C HIS A 15 1.29 0.69 -11.57
N PRO A 16 2.42 0.31 -12.17
CA PRO A 16 2.85 0.85 -13.47
C PRO A 16 1.98 0.38 -14.65
N THR A 17 1.29 -0.73 -14.50
CA THR A 17 0.41 -1.28 -15.55
C THR A 17 -0.97 -0.65 -15.48
N ARG A 18 -1.41 0.02 -16.56
CA ARG A 18 -2.75 0.62 -16.66
C ARG A 18 -3.87 -0.37 -17.03
N LEU A 19 -3.56 -1.40 -17.83
CA LEU A 19 -4.51 -2.45 -18.24
C LEU A 19 -3.93 -3.82 -17.91
N ALA A 20 -4.29 -4.35 -16.74
CA ALA A 20 -3.67 -5.55 -16.17
C ALA A 20 -4.51 -6.82 -16.41
N LEU A 21 -4.75 -7.17 -17.68
CA LEU A 21 -5.55 -8.36 -18.04
C LEU A 21 -4.93 -9.70 -17.63
N GLY A 22 -3.61 -9.72 -17.37
CA GLY A 22 -2.88 -10.91 -16.96
C GLY A 22 -2.71 -11.06 -15.44
N LYS A 23 -3.37 -10.21 -14.64
CA LYS A 23 -3.27 -10.24 -13.17
C LYS A 23 -4.65 -10.35 -12.56
N THR A 24 -4.76 -11.12 -11.49
CA THR A 24 -5.97 -11.12 -10.68
C THR A 24 -6.03 -9.87 -9.82
N LEU A 25 -7.22 -9.50 -9.37
CA LEU A 25 -7.39 -8.37 -8.48
C LEU A 25 -6.58 -8.50 -7.17
N PRO A 26 -6.56 -9.66 -6.47
CA PRO A 26 -5.70 -9.83 -5.29
C PRO A 26 -4.21 -9.67 -5.57
N GLN A 27 -3.71 -10.10 -6.74
CA GLN A 27 -2.31 -9.92 -7.11
C GLN A 27 -1.97 -8.43 -7.25
N LEU A 28 -2.83 -7.63 -7.90
CA LEU A 28 -2.64 -6.19 -8.01
C LEU A 28 -2.62 -5.51 -6.64
N HIS A 29 -3.54 -5.90 -5.77
CA HIS A 29 -3.65 -5.45 -4.40
C HIS A 29 -2.39 -5.75 -3.56
N ALA A 30 -1.83 -6.95 -3.72
CA ALA A 30 -0.58 -7.35 -3.07
C ALA A 30 0.63 -6.57 -3.60
N GLU A 31 0.71 -6.33 -4.91
CA GLU A 31 1.79 -5.54 -5.53
C GLU A 31 1.73 -4.06 -5.12
N LEU A 32 0.51 -3.51 -5.05
CA LEU A 32 0.28 -2.15 -4.56
C LEU A 32 0.71 -2.00 -3.09
N ALA A 33 0.24 -2.92 -2.23
CA ALA A 33 0.56 -2.92 -0.80
C ALA A 33 2.07 -3.07 -0.57
N LYS A 34 2.71 -3.98 -1.32
CA LYS A 34 4.16 -4.16 -1.27
C LYS A 34 4.90 -2.86 -1.60
N GLY A 35 4.55 -2.19 -2.70
CA GLY A 35 5.21 -0.94 -3.09
C GLY A 35 5.01 0.19 -2.07
N ALA A 36 3.80 0.31 -1.50
CA ALA A 36 3.54 1.32 -0.47
C ALA A 36 4.30 1.04 0.84
N LEU A 37 4.47 -0.23 1.21
CA LEU A 37 5.28 -0.63 2.37
C LEU A 37 6.78 -0.38 2.12
N GLU A 38 7.27 -0.65 0.92
CA GLU A 38 8.66 -0.38 0.53
C GLU A 38 8.98 1.13 0.58
N ASP A 39 8.08 1.99 0.10
CA ASP A 39 8.21 3.46 0.20
C ASP A 39 8.19 3.94 1.67
N ALA A 40 7.36 3.30 2.51
CA ALA A 40 7.31 3.56 3.94
C ALA A 40 8.51 3.00 4.73
N GLY A 41 9.35 2.16 4.12
CA GLY A 41 10.42 1.44 4.83
C GLY A 41 9.91 0.40 5.83
N LEU A 42 8.72 -0.17 5.58
CA LEU A 42 8.04 -1.16 6.43
C LEU A 42 7.96 -2.53 5.76
N THR A 43 7.51 -3.52 6.54
CA THR A 43 7.22 -4.87 6.08
C THR A 43 5.74 -5.23 6.30
N LYS A 44 5.29 -6.36 5.74
CA LYS A 44 3.92 -6.84 5.96
C LYS A 44 3.60 -7.13 7.44
N ASP A 45 4.63 -7.42 8.24
CA ASP A 45 4.47 -7.79 9.65
C ASP A 45 4.21 -6.56 10.54
N ASP A 46 4.41 -5.36 9.99
CA ASP A 46 4.10 -4.08 10.64
C ASP A 46 2.64 -3.62 10.41
N VAL A 47 1.85 -4.38 9.64
CA VAL A 47 0.48 -4.04 9.26
C VAL A 47 -0.53 -4.84 10.07
N ASP A 48 -1.50 -4.15 10.69
CA ASP A 48 -2.56 -4.75 11.50
C ASP A 48 -3.95 -4.75 10.82
N ALA A 49 -4.07 -4.12 9.64
CA ALA A 49 -5.31 -4.06 8.85
C ALA A 49 -5.07 -3.96 7.33
N TYR A 50 -5.92 -4.61 6.53
CA TYR A 50 -5.91 -4.60 5.05
C TYR A 50 -7.30 -4.38 4.47
#